data_AF-A0A9Q1HMP9-F1
#
_entry.id   AF-A0A9Q1HMP9-F1
#
_cell.length_a   1.000
_cell.length_b   1.000
_cell.length_c   1.000
_cell.angle_alpha   90.00
_cell.angle_beta   90.00
_cell.angle_gamma   90.00
#
_symmetry.space_group_name_H-M   'P 1'
#
loop_
_entity.id
_entity.type
_entity.pdbx_description
1 polymer ?
#
loop_
_entity_poly.entity_id
_entity_poly.type
_entity_poly.pdbx_seq_one_letter_code
_entity_poly.pdbx_strand_id
1 'polypeptide(L)' 'MMSVFLLLVILGFFVQESMADIVVTQSPSAQAVQQGDTVSISCTVSQSVYSGLRWPQAPLVPAETWSGS' A
#
# COMPACT_ATOMS: atom_id res chain seq x y z
N MET A 1 44.08 6.70 11.52
CA MET A 1 43.11 6.45 12.61
C MET A 1 41.91 7.40 12.50
N MET A 2 42.09 8.72 12.39
CA MET A 2 40.99 9.70 12.28
C MET A 2 40.06 9.57 11.06
N SER A 3 40.57 9.13 9.89
CA SER A 3 39.77 9.00 8.66
C SER A 3 38.65 7.95 8.75
N VAL A 4 38.91 6.82 9.41
CA VAL A 4 37.92 5.75 9.61
C VAL A 4 36.78 6.20 10.53
N PHE A 5 37.10 6.96 11.59
CA PHE A 5 36.09 7.52 12.48
C PHE A 5 35.16 8.49 11.76
N LEU A 6 35.70 9.35 10.89
CA LEU A 6 34.89 10.27 10.08
C LEU A 6 33.97 9.52 9.11
N LEU A 7 34.48 8.46 8.48
CA LEU A 7 33.70 7.62 7.56
C LEU A 7 32.54 6.92 8.28
N LEU A 8 32.75 6.42 9.50
CA LEU A 8 31.71 5.77 10.31
C LEU A 8 30.63 6.76 10.78
N VAL A 9 31.01 7.99 11.14
CA VAL A 9 30.05 9.05 11.52
C VAL A 9 29.18 9.46 10.34
N ILE A 10 29.79 9.64 9.16
CA ILE A 10 29.07 9.99 7.93
C ILE A 10 28.13 8.86 7.53
N LEU A 11 28.59 7.61 7.57
CA LEU A 11 27.75 6.45 7.24
C LEU A 11 26.58 6.30 8.22
N GLY A 12 26.81 6.52 9.52
CA GLY A 12 25.75 6.51 10.52
C GLY A 12 24.69 7.60 10.32
N PHE A 13 25.09 8.78 9.82
CA PHE A 13 24.16 9.88 9.51
C PHE A 13 23.27 9.57 8.29
N PHE A 14 23.78 8.84 7.30
CA PHE A 14 23.02 8.48 6.10
C PHE A 14 21.99 7.37 6.30
N VAL A 15 22.04 6.61 7.41
CA VAL A 15 21.11 5.50 7.68
C VAL A 15 19.82 5.97 8.37
N GLN A 16 19.65 7.27 8.62
CA GLN A 16 18.61 7.73 9.54
C GLN A 16 17.16 7.45 9.13
N GLU A 17 16.79 7.24 7.86
CA GLU A 17 15.37 7.07 7.52
C GLU A 17 15.12 6.18 6.27
N SER A 18 15.50 4.90 6.31
CA SER A 18 14.95 3.94 5.35
C SER A 18 13.61 3.39 5.87
N MET A 19 12.52 4.08 5.57
CA MET A 19 11.17 3.55 5.80
C MET A 19 10.82 2.61 4.64
N ALA A 20 10.50 1.35 4.94
CA ALA A 20 9.93 0.45 3.94
C ALA A 20 8.48 0.87 3.63
N ASP A 21 8.07 0.80 2.36
CA ASP A 21 6.70 1.14 1.97
C ASP A 21 5.67 0.17 2.57
N ILE A 22 4.52 0.74 2.98
CA ILE A 22 3.36 -0.04 3.40
C ILE A 22 2.61 -0.48 2.14
N VAL A 23 2.63 -1.79 1.88
CA VAL A 23 1.94 -2.37 0.73
C VAL A 23 0.58 -2.88 1.18
N VAL A 24 -0.47 -2.43 0.51
CA VAL A 24 -1.85 -2.92 0.68
C VAL A 24 -2.23 -3.71 -0.57
N THR A 25 -2.59 -4.97 -0.41
CA THR A 25 -2.98 -5.86 -1.51
C THR A 25 -4.43 -6.28 -1.35
N GLN A 26 -5.22 -6.09 -2.40
CA GLN A 26 -6.61 -6.51 -2.47
C GLN A 26 -6.78 -7.67 -3.45
N SER A 27 -7.61 -8.63 -3.08
CA SER A 27 -7.94 -9.77 -3.93
C SER A 27 -9.40 -10.18 -3.76
N PRO A 28 -10.16 -10.43 -4.84
CA PRO A 28 -9.74 -10.28 -6.24
C PRO A 28 -9.64 -8.81 -6.67
N SER A 29 -8.83 -8.52 -7.70
CA SER A 29 -8.72 -7.16 -8.27
C SER A 29 -9.95 -6.74 -9.07
N ALA A 30 -10.61 -7.71 -9.70
CA ALA A 30 -11.89 -7.57 -10.36
C ALA A 30 -12.61 -8.93 -10.35
N GLN A 31 -13.93 -8.91 -10.24
CA GLN A 31 -14.76 -10.11 -10.30
C GLN A 31 -16.07 -9.79 -11.00
N ALA A 32 -16.42 -10.56 -12.03
CA ALA A 32 -17.74 -10.49 -12.64
C ALA A 32 -18.75 -11.19 -11.74
N VAL A 33 -19.87 -10.55 -11.47
CA VAL A 33 -20.94 -11.06 -10.60
C VAL A 33 -22.32 -10.75 -11.16
N GLN A 34 -23.30 -11.53 -10.73
CA GLN A 34 -24.71 -11.29 -11.01
C GLN A 34 -25.37 -10.53 -9.86
N GLN A 35 -26.53 -9.95 -10.15
CA GLN A 35 -27.29 -9.24 -9.13
C GLN A 35 -27.79 -10.23 -8.08
N GLY A 36 -27.52 -9.91 -6.81
CA GLY A 36 -27.88 -10.75 -5.66
C GLY A 36 -26.76 -11.66 -5.18
N ASP A 37 -25.64 -11.73 -5.91
CA ASP A 37 -24.47 -12.48 -5.47
C ASP A 37 -23.80 -11.81 -4.27
N THR A 38 -23.31 -12.63 -3.34
CA THR A 38 -22.45 -12.17 -2.26
C THR A 38 -21.00 -12.33 -2.67
N VAL A 39 -20.25 -11.24 -2.67
CA VAL A 39 -18.81 -11.24 -2.94
C VAL A 39 -18.02 -11.11 -1.65
N SER A 40 -16.83 -11.72 -1.62
CA SER A 40 -15.84 -11.52 -0.57
C SER A 40 -14.58 -10.95 -1.18
N ILE A 41 -14.17 -9.77 -0.71
CA ILE A 41 -12.91 -9.13 -1.11
C ILE A 41 -12.00 -9.11 0.12
N SER A 42 -10.81 -9.68 -0.06
CA SER A 42 -9.76 -9.70 0.95
C SER A 42 -8.85 -8.48 0.82
N CYS A 43 -8.39 -7.96 1.96
CA CYS A 43 -7.41 -6.87 2.04
C CYS A 43 -6.31 -7.30 3.01
N THR A 44 -5.07 -7.32 2.52
CA THR A 44 -3.89 -7.70 3.29
C THR A 44 -2.91 -6.53 3.30
N VAL A 45 -2.30 -6.26 4.44
CA VAL A 45 -1.31 -5.19 4.61
C VAL A 45 0.02 -5.81 5.00
N SER A 46 1.12 -5.30 4.45
CA SER A 46 2.49 -5.82 4.68
C SER A 46 2.96 -5.69 6.13
N GLN A 47 2.28 -4.89 6.95
CA GLN A 47 2.61 -4.66 8.35
C GLN A 47 1.35 -4.55 9.21
N SER A 48 1.54 -4.63 10.52
CA SER A 48 0.46 -4.38 11.48
C SER A 48 -0.02 -2.93 11.35
N VAL A 49 -1.31 -2.78 11.13
CA VAL A 49 -2.00 -1.50 11.10
C VAL A 49 -2.98 -1.49 12.26
N TYR A 50 -2.90 -0.42 13.05
CA TYR A 50 -3.89 -0.13 14.08
C TYR A 50 -5.23 0.26 13.42
N SER A 51 -6.17 0.88 14.12
CA SER A 51 -7.57 1.08 13.71
C SER A 51 -7.85 1.96 12.45
N GLY A 52 -6.87 2.19 11.58
CA GLY A 52 -6.95 3.10 10.42
C GLY A 52 -7.40 2.47 9.10
N LEU A 53 -7.53 1.14 9.00
CA LEU A 53 -7.99 0.52 7.76
C LEU A 53 -9.49 0.68 7.55
N ARG A 54 -9.88 1.26 6.42
CA ARG A 54 -11.27 1.41 5.99
C ARG A 54 -11.39 1.15 4.49
N TRP A 55 -12.48 0.48 4.10
CA TRP A 55 -12.86 0.37 2.70
C TRP A 55 -13.28 1.74 2.14
N PRO A 56 -12.62 2.25 1.10
CA PRO A 56 -13.05 3.48 0.45
C PRO A 56 -14.42 3.26 -0.20
N GLN A 57 -15.31 4.23 -0.05
CA GLN A 57 -16.62 4.22 -0.69
C GLN A 57 -16.55 5.14 -1.92
N ALA A 58 -16.37 4.56 -3.09
CA ALA A 58 -16.47 5.29 -4.35
C ALA A 58 -17.89 5.15 -4.93
N PRO A 59 -18.44 6.19 -5.59
CA PRO A 59 -19.64 6.04 -6.41
C PRO A 59 -19.41 4.97 -7.49
N LEU A 60 -20.43 4.15 -7.75
CA LEU A 60 -20.39 3.15 -8.82
C LEU A 60 -20.29 3.88 -10.17
N VAL A 61 -19.07 4.01 -10.69
CA VAL A 61 -18.83 4.43 -12.06
C VAL A 61 -18.81 3.17 -12.92
N PRO A 62 -19.70 3.02 -13.91
CA PRO A 62 -19.64 1.92 -14.86
C PRO A 62 -18.26 1.89 -15.52
N ALA A 63 -17.64 0.70 -15.60
CA ALA A 63 -16.30 0.49 -16.17
C ALA A 63 -16.14 1.05 -17.60
N GLU A 64 -17.24 1.38 -18.28
CA GLU A 64 -17.29 1.94 -19.63
C GLU A 64 -16.90 3.43 -19.73
N THR A 65 -16.64 4.12 -18.62
CA THR A 65 -16.33 5.57 -18.64
C THR A 65 -14.89 5.94 -18.30
N TRP A 66 -13.96 4.98 -18.18
CA TRP A 66 -12.53 5.27 -18.03
C TRP A 66 -11.89 5.59 -19.40
N SER A 67 -12.27 6.74 -20.00
CA SER A 67 -11.49 7.35 -21.08
C SER A 67 -10.41 8.20 -20.44
N GLY A 68 -9.20 7.63 -20.33
CA GLY A 68 -8.02 8.33 -19.81
C GLY A 68 -7.95 9.76 -20.35
N SER A 69 -7.91 10.72 -19.42
CA SER A 69 -7.63 12.14 -19.64
C SER A 69 -6.47 12.53 -18.75
#